data_AF-A0A954A5A8-F1
#
_entry.id   AF-A0A954A5A8-F1
#
_cell.length_a   1.000
_cell.length_b   1.000
_cell.length_c   1.000
_cell.angle_alpha   90.00
_cell.angle_beta   90.00
_cell.angle_gamma   90.00
#
_symmetry.space_group_name_H-M   'P 1'
#
loop_
_entity.id
_entity.type
_entity.pdbx_description
1 polymer ?
#
loop_
_entity_poly.entity_id
_entity_poly.type
_entity_poly.pdbx_seq_one_letter_code
_entity_poly.pdbx_strand_id
1 'polypeptide(L)'
;MGAPKARNCCYCGTDLDHYAMFLGRDWCNKGSCARQGVARDETRRRQSQDAEGLARYPEVTSGIVGRLPANRGETSPLPDDRRSIFEEHLRSIVDAVLGGPLGPPSEAATGKLEERGGEQPISASPELVSAACALCRGHCCNLGGDTAFLDTSTIVRVIADEPEIERDRLLETYRHLLPERTFTGSCVYHGETGCTLPRTLRADICNRFHCRGLQVLSGDVEREGATDAVILSIDGREVVRHAAFAAPRVDLSPR
;
A
#
# COMPACT_ATOMS: atom_id res chain seq x y z
N MET A 1 -41.51 -16.08 -2.58
CA MET A 1 -41.15 -17.45 -3.02
C MET A 1 -39.66 -17.47 -3.31
N GLY A 2 -38.87 -18.14 -2.48
CA GLY A 2 -37.41 -18.18 -2.64
C GLY A 2 -37.01 -19.10 -3.78
N ALA A 3 -36.04 -18.68 -4.60
CA ALA A 3 -35.50 -19.50 -5.69
C ALA A 3 -35.05 -20.88 -5.17
N PRO A 4 -35.27 -21.98 -5.91
CA PRO A 4 -34.84 -23.31 -5.50
C PRO A 4 -33.32 -23.31 -5.32
N LYS A 5 -32.84 -23.59 -4.10
CA LYS A 5 -31.41 -23.75 -3.83
C LYS A 5 -30.91 -24.94 -4.67
N ALA A 6 -29.85 -24.72 -5.45
CA ALA A 6 -29.22 -25.77 -6.24
C ALA A 6 -28.92 -26.97 -5.31
N ARG A 7 -29.45 -28.15 -5.65
CA ARG A 7 -29.18 -29.38 -4.88
C ARG A 7 -27.87 -30.04 -5.29
N ASN A 8 -27.34 -29.65 -6.46
CA ASN A 8 -26.17 -30.21 -7.09
C ASN A 8 -25.11 -29.14 -7.29
N CYS A 9 -23.85 -29.52 -7.14
CA CYS A 9 -22.70 -28.69 -7.41
C CYS A 9 -22.71 -28.21 -8.86
N CYS A 10 -22.64 -26.90 -9.08
CA CYS A 10 -22.60 -26.28 -10.40
C CYS A 10 -21.38 -26.66 -11.25
N TYR A 11 -20.35 -27.28 -10.65
CA TYR A 11 -19.13 -27.69 -11.34
C TYR A 11 -19.06 -29.19 -11.66
N CYS A 12 -19.46 -30.06 -10.74
CA CYS A 12 -19.29 -31.52 -10.89
C CYS A 12 -20.60 -32.32 -10.82
N GLY A 13 -21.75 -31.65 -10.61
CA GLY A 13 -23.07 -32.30 -10.52
C GLY A 13 -23.31 -33.14 -9.26
N THR A 14 -22.31 -33.36 -8.40
CA THR A 14 -22.47 -34.06 -7.12
C THR A 14 -23.43 -33.32 -6.21
N ASP A 15 -24.26 -34.04 -5.45
CA ASP A 15 -25.14 -33.46 -4.43
C ASP A 15 -24.34 -32.61 -3.43
N LEU A 16 -24.89 -31.45 -3.09
CA LEU A 16 -24.31 -30.56 -2.08
C LEU A 16 -24.54 -31.14 -0.69
N ASP A 17 -23.53 -31.05 0.18
CA ASP A 17 -23.71 -31.37 1.59
C ASP A 17 -24.54 -30.29 2.31
N HIS A 18 -25.04 -30.64 3.49
CA HIS A 18 -25.83 -29.72 4.33
C HIS A 18 -25.09 -28.42 4.64
N TYR A 19 -23.76 -28.46 4.75
CA TYR A 19 -22.94 -27.30 5.06
C TYR A 19 -22.88 -26.30 3.88
N ALA A 20 -22.66 -26.79 2.66
CA ALA A 20 -22.71 -25.97 1.45
C ALA A 20 -24.10 -25.33 1.25
N MET A 21 -25.18 -26.09 1.49
CA MET A 21 -26.54 -25.57 1.41
C MET A 21 -26.86 -24.53 2.50
N PHE A 22 -26.34 -24.73 3.71
CA PHE A 22 -26.45 -23.77 4.82
C PHE A 22 -25.75 -22.46 4.49
N LEU A 23 -24.53 -22.53 3.95
CA LEU A 23 -23.77 -21.36 3.48
C LEU A 23 -24.37 -20.71 2.21
N GLY A 24 -25.44 -21.26 1.64
CA GLY A 24 -26.07 -20.74 0.43
C GLY A 24 -25.21 -20.89 -0.82
N ARG A 25 -24.23 -21.81 -0.82
CA ARG A 25 -23.37 -22.10 -1.95
C ARG A 25 -24.07 -23.05 -2.90
N ASP A 26 -23.75 -22.94 -4.17
CA ASP A 26 -24.14 -23.84 -5.26
C ASP A 26 -22.96 -24.72 -5.74
N TRP A 27 -21.86 -24.78 -4.98
CA TRP A 27 -20.71 -25.67 -5.26
C TRP A 27 -20.31 -26.51 -4.04
N CYS A 28 -19.71 -27.67 -4.30
CA CYS A 28 -19.21 -28.57 -3.25
C CYS A 28 -17.79 -28.22 -2.79
N ASN A 29 -17.38 -28.73 -1.63
CA ASN A 29 -16.04 -28.48 -1.05
C ASN A 29 -14.94 -29.46 -1.54
N LYS A 30 -15.17 -30.18 -2.64
CA LYS A 30 -14.23 -31.20 -3.15
C LYS A 30 -13.30 -30.65 -4.23
N GLY A 31 -12.01 -30.94 -4.10
CA GLY A 31 -11.01 -30.78 -5.16
C GLY A 31 -11.03 -29.40 -5.84
N SER A 32 -11.14 -29.38 -7.17
CA SER A 32 -11.17 -28.16 -7.98
C SER A 32 -12.46 -27.33 -7.79
N CYS A 33 -13.59 -27.95 -7.43
CA CYS A 33 -14.87 -27.25 -7.24
C CYS A 33 -14.79 -26.24 -6.09
N ALA A 34 -14.12 -26.60 -5.00
CA ALA A 34 -13.90 -25.69 -3.87
C ALA A 34 -13.11 -24.44 -4.29
N ARG A 35 -12.01 -24.63 -5.03
CA ARG A 35 -11.17 -23.52 -5.50
C ARG A 35 -11.90 -22.63 -6.49
N GLN A 36 -12.59 -23.23 -7.46
CA GLN A 36 -13.37 -22.48 -8.47
C GLN A 36 -14.51 -21.70 -7.83
N GLY A 37 -15.24 -22.32 -6.89
CA GLY A 37 -16.32 -21.67 -6.18
C GLY A 37 -15.85 -20.50 -5.32
N VAL A 38 -14.75 -20.68 -4.56
CA VAL A 38 -14.12 -19.58 -3.81
C VAL A 38 -13.71 -18.43 -4.73
N ALA A 39 -13.04 -18.74 -5.86
CA ALA A 39 -12.64 -17.73 -6.83
C ALA A 39 -13.85 -16.99 -7.44
N ARG A 40 -14.93 -17.71 -7.78
CA ARG A 40 -16.16 -17.11 -8.31
C ARG A 40 -16.83 -16.20 -7.28
N ASP A 41 -16.88 -16.63 -6.03
CA ASP A 41 -17.43 -15.84 -4.92
C ASP A 41 -16.63 -14.55 -4.68
N GLU A 42 -15.30 -14.65 -4.74
CA GLU A 42 -14.42 -13.49 -4.66
C GLU A 42 -14.65 -12.52 -5.81
N THR A 43 -14.73 -13.01 -7.05
CA THR A 43 -15.01 -12.16 -8.23
C THR A 43 -16.36 -11.45 -8.10
N ARG A 44 -17.42 -12.18 -7.71
CA ARG A 44 -18.76 -11.59 -7.54
C ARG A 44 -18.77 -10.53 -6.43
N ARG A 45 -18.06 -10.78 -5.32
CA ARG A 45 -17.92 -9.79 -4.24
C ARG A 45 -17.18 -8.55 -4.71
N ARG A 46 -16.12 -8.74 -5.51
CA ARG A 46 -15.37 -7.61 -6.09
C ARG A 46 -16.31 -6.74 -6.93
N GLN A 47 -17.00 -7.34 -7.88
CA GLN A 47 -17.98 -6.65 -8.72
C GLN A 47 -19.06 -5.92 -7.91
N SER A 48 -19.59 -6.55 -6.86
CA SER A 48 -20.61 -5.93 -6.01
C SER A 48 -20.09 -4.70 -5.27
N GLN A 49 -18.89 -4.77 -4.71
CA GLN A 49 -18.25 -3.66 -4.02
C GLN A 49 -17.82 -2.55 -4.99
N ASP A 50 -17.38 -2.90 -6.20
CA ASP A 50 -17.04 -1.94 -7.24
C ASP A 50 -18.31 -1.19 -7.69
N ALA A 51 -19.41 -1.92 -7.91
CA ALA A 51 -20.72 -1.33 -8.20
C ALA A 51 -21.21 -0.43 -7.06
N GLU A 52 -21.03 -0.85 -5.80
CA GLU A 52 -21.36 -0.01 -4.64
C GLU A 52 -20.51 1.27 -4.60
N GLY A 53 -19.20 1.15 -4.84
CA GLY A 53 -18.28 2.28 -4.90
C GLY A 53 -18.67 3.28 -5.99
N LEU A 54 -18.92 2.81 -7.20
CA LEU A 54 -19.35 3.64 -8.33
C LEU A 54 -20.74 4.26 -8.09
N ALA A 55 -21.67 3.52 -7.50
CA ALA A 55 -23.00 4.05 -7.18
C ALA A 55 -22.96 5.19 -6.14
N ARG A 56 -21.96 5.21 -5.25
CA ARG A 56 -21.74 6.29 -4.28
C ARG A 56 -21.14 7.55 -4.92
N TYR A 57 -20.50 7.43 -6.07
CA TYR A 57 -19.78 8.51 -6.76
C TYR A 57 -20.17 8.56 -8.24
N PRO A 58 -21.43 8.93 -8.55
CA PRO A 58 -21.95 8.95 -9.92
C PRO A 58 -21.21 9.93 -10.84
N GLU A 59 -20.46 10.89 -10.27
CA GLU A 59 -19.62 11.83 -11.00
C GLU A 59 -18.36 11.20 -11.60
N VAL A 60 -17.93 10.03 -11.13
CA VAL A 60 -16.76 9.30 -11.66
C VAL A 60 -17.17 8.55 -12.93
N THR A 61 -16.66 8.97 -14.08
CA THR A 61 -17.13 8.47 -15.39
C THR A 61 -16.33 7.30 -15.95
N SER A 62 -15.15 7.01 -15.42
CA SER A 62 -14.24 5.99 -15.96
C SER A 62 -14.63 4.56 -15.60
N GLY A 63 -15.40 4.35 -14.53
CA GLY A 63 -15.69 3.02 -14.00
C GLY A 63 -14.49 2.36 -13.28
N ILE A 64 -13.35 3.03 -13.18
CA ILE A 64 -12.15 2.49 -12.53
C ILE A 64 -12.36 2.43 -11.01
N VAL A 65 -12.15 1.25 -10.44
CA VAL A 65 -12.19 1.02 -9.00
C VAL A 65 -10.87 0.44 -8.48
N GLY A 66 -10.10 1.27 -7.77
CA GLY A 66 -8.89 0.86 -7.09
C GLY A 66 -9.18 0.19 -5.74
N ARG A 67 -8.52 -0.94 -5.46
CA ARG A 67 -8.67 -1.67 -4.20
C ARG A 67 -7.35 -1.71 -3.45
N LEU A 68 -7.30 -1.03 -2.31
CA LEU A 68 -6.15 -1.00 -1.44
C LEU A 68 -6.47 -1.69 -0.10
N PRO A 69 -5.47 -2.27 0.59
CA PRO A 69 -5.68 -2.72 1.95
C PRO A 69 -6.06 -1.54 2.87
N ALA A 70 -6.76 -1.82 3.96
CA ALA A 70 -7.07 -0.85 4.98
C ALA A 70 -6.15 -1.05 6.19
N ASN A 71 -5.39 -0.04 6.59
CA ASN A 71 -4.81 -0.02 7.93
C ASN A 71 -5.88 0.39 8.94
N ARG A 72 -6.05 -0.44 9.98
CA ARG A 72 -6.97 -0.26 11.11
C ARG A 72 -6.24 -0.15 12.45
N GLY A 73 -4.90 -0.07 12.43
CA GLY A 73 -4.12 0.06 13.64
C GLY A 73 -4.50 1.29 14.45
N GLU A 74 -4.19 1.24 15.73
CA GLU A 74 -4.39 2.35 16.65
C GLU A 74 -3.09 3.12 16.82
N THR A 75 -3.20 4.43 17.04
CA THR A 75 -2.04 5.26 17.36
C THR A 75 -1.77 5.30 18.85
N SER A 76 -0.50 5.29 19.21
CA SER A 76 -0.01 5.44 20.57
C SER A 76 1.22 6.36 20.57
N PRO A 77 1.59 6.97 21.71
CA PRO A 77 2.87 7.67 21.82
C PRO A 77 4.02 6.75 21.37
N LEU A 78 4.99 7.27 20.62
CA LEU A 78 6.15 6.48 20.20
C LEU A 78 6.93 6.01 21.44
N PRO A 79 7.03 4.69 21.70
CA PRO A 79 7.77 4.17 22.85
C PRO A 79 9.26 4.53 22.83
N ASP A 80 9.84 4.82 24.00
CA ASP A 80 11.24 5.26 24.13
C ASP A 80 12.25 4.18 23.71
N ASP A 81 11.91 2.91 23.90
CA ASP A 81 12.72 1.77 23.44
C ASP A 81 12.81 1.74 21.91
N ARG A 82 11.67 1.89 21.23
CA ARG A 82 11.60 1.97 19.77
C ARG A 82 12.33 3.20 19.23
N ARG A 83 12.20 4.35 19.89
CA ARG A 83 12.98 5.56 19.57
C ARG A 83 14.48 5.28 19.68
N SER A 84 14.90 4.63 20.75
CA SER A 84 16.31 4.30 21.00
C SER A 84 16.88 3.33 19.94
N ILE A 85 16.12 2.29 19.59
CA ILE A 85 16.48 1.34 18.51
C ILE A 85 16.65 2.08 17.18
N PHE A 86 15.70 2.96 16.84
CA PHE A 86 15.78 3.76 15.64
C PHE A 86 17.02 4.67 15.63
N GLU A 87 17.27 5.40 16.73
CA GLU A 87 18.41 6.31 16.83
C GLU A 87 19.76 5.58 16.77
N GLU A 88 19.85 4.36 17.31
CA GLU A 88 21.02 3.51 17.17
C GLU A 88 21.23 3.05 15.73
N HIS A 89 20.17 2.54 15.09
CA HIS A 89 20.20 2.15 13.68
C HIS A 89 20.62 3.31 12.78
N LEU A 90 20.01 4.48 12.95
CA LEU A 90 20.29 5.67 12.17
C LEU A 90 21.76 6.11 12.33
N ARG A 91 22.28 6.14 13.56
CA ARG A 91 23.71 6.42 13.80
C ARG A 91 24.60 5.44 13.06
N SER A 92 24.29 4.14 13.15
CA SER A 92 25.07 3.10 12.48
C SER A 92 25.14 3.29 10.97
N ILE A 93 24.01 3.59 10.30
CA ILE A 93 24.00 3.75 8.84
C ILE A 93 24.63 5.07 8.39
N VAL A 94 24.53 6.13 9.18
CA VAL A 94 25.19 7.42 8.91
C VAL A 94 26.71 7.31 9.10
N ASP A 95 27.15 6.67 10.18
CA ASP A 95 28.58 6.44 10.46
C ASP A 95 29.23 5.56 9.40
N ALA A 96 28.52 4.55 8.90
CA ALA A 96 29.01 3.71 7.81
C ALA A 96 29.28 4.49 6.51
N VAL A 97 28.53 5.58 6.25
CA VAL A 97 28.67 6.39 5.04
C VAL A 97 29.66 7.54 5.22
N LEU A 98 29.65 8.21 6.38
CA LEU A 98 30.47 9.40 6.64
C LEU A 98 31.80 9.11 7.37
N GLY A 99 31.90 8.00 8.11
CA GLY A 99 33.01 7.69 9.01
C GLY A 99 34.05 6.69 8.47
N GLY A 100 33.80 6.03 7.34
CA GLY A 100 34.77 5.15 6.69
C GLY A 100 35.56 5.86 5.58
N PRO A 101 36.75 5.37 5.18
CA PRO A 101 37.20 5.63 3.82
C PRO A 101 36.07 5.20 2.89
N LEU A 102 35.74 5.98 1.85
CA LEU A 102 34.79 5.59 0.79
C LEU A 102 35.30 4.31 0.12
N GLY A 103 35.08 3.17 0.76
CA GLY A 103 35.22 1.86 0.19
C GLY A 103 34.04 1.65 -0.76
N PRO A 104 34.21 0.83 -1.80
CA PRO A 104 33.09 0.48 -2.66
C PRO A 104 31.93 -0.03 -1.79
N PRO A 105 30.67 0.28 -2.15
CA PRO A 105 29.52 -0.15 -1.38
C PRO A 105 29.66 -1.63 -1.06
N SER A 106 29.65 -1.97 0.24
CA SER A 106 29.75 -3.35 0.70
C SER A 106 28.66 -4.17 0.02
N GLU A 107 29.03 -5.29 -0.59
CA GLU A 107 28.08 -6.24 -1.17
C GLU A 107 27.05 -6.74 -0.12
N ALA A 108 27.36 -6.60 1.18
CA ALA A 108 26.45 -6.89 2.29
C ALA A 108 25.43 -5.78 2.58
N ALA A 109 25.70 -4.53 2.17
CA ALA A 109 24.76 -3.41 2.23
C ALA A 109 23.78 -3.41 1.05
N THR A 110 24.16 -4.05 -0.07
CA THR A 110 23.26 -4.44 -1.17
C THR A 110 22.55 -5.75 -0.87
N GLY A 111 22.09 -5.94 0.38
CA GLY A 111 21.32 -7.10 0.80
C GLY A 111 20.09 -7.29 -0.10
N LYS A 112 20.28 -8.04 -1.18
CA LYS A 112 19.28 -8.59 -2.11
C LYS A 112 17.93 -7.88 -2.06
N LEU A 113 17.86 -6.67 -2.60
CA LEU A 113 16.72 -6.36 -3.46
C LEU A 113 17.01 -7.09 -4.78
N GLU A 114 16.93 -8.43 -4.73
CA GLU A 114 16.79 -9.21 -5.96
C GLU A 114 15.67 -8.52 -6.73
N GLU A 115 15.99 -8.12 -7.96
CA GLU A 115 15.06 -7.83 -9.04
C GLU A 115 14.10 -9.02 -9.18
N ARG A 116 13.15 -9.13 -8.25
CA ARG A 116 12.05 -10.08 -8.32
C ARG A 116 10.98 -9.45 -9.18
N GLY A 117 11.27 -9.47 -10.48
CA GLY A 117 10.28 -9.50 -11.54
C GLY A 117 9.51 -8.20 -11.76
N GLY A 118 9.94 -7.44 -12.78
CA GLY A 118 9.04 -6.59 -13.56
C GLY A 118 8.25 -5.56 -12.77
N GLU A 119 8.91 -4.77 -11.92
CA GLU A 119 8.29 -3.60 -11.32
C GLU A 119 8.01 -2.58 -12.44
N GLN A 120 6.75 -2.40 -12.81
CA GLN A 120 6.36 -1.29 -13.68
C GLN A 120 6.33 -0.01 -12.84
N PRO A 121 6.92 1.11 -13.31
CA PRO A 121 6.75 2.40 -12.67
C PRO A 121 5.27 2.70 -12.48
N ILE A 122 4.91 3.33 -11.36
CA ILE A 122 3.56 3.86 -11.20
C ILE A 122 3.38 5.02 -12.17
N SER A 123 2.50 4.81 -13.14
CA SER A 123 2.09 5.75 -14.19
C SER A 123 0.95 6.67 -13.76
N ALA A 124 0.25 6.33 -12.67
CA ALA A 124 -0.78 7.18 -12.07
C ALA A 124 -0.23 8.53 -11.61
N SER A 125 -1.07 9.57 -11.63
CA SER A 125 -0.67 10.89 -11.18
C SER A 125 -0.25 10.90 -9.71
N PRO A 126 0.70 11.76 -9.30
CA PRO A 126 1.13 11.88 -7.91
C PRO A 126 -0.03 12.15 -6.94
N GLU A 127 -1.05 12.86 -7.38
CA GLU A 127 -2.26 13.18 -6.61
C GLU A 127 -3.12 11.94 -6.39
N LEU A 128 -3.32 11.11 -7.43
CA LEU A 128 -4.06 9.86 -7.30
C LEU A 128 -3.32 8.90 -6.37
N VAL A 129 -2.01 8.78 -6.52
CA VAL A 129 -1.16 7.98 -5.64
C VAL A 129 -1.27 8.46 -4.20
N SER A 130 -1.20 9.76 -3.97
CA SER A 130 -1.34 10.36 -2.64
C SER A 130 -2.72 10.06 -2.03
N ALA A 131 -3.80 10.26 -2.80
CA ALA A 131 -5.17 9.98 -2.37
C ALA A 131 -5.37 8.50 -2.02
N ALA A 132 -4.84 7.59 -2.86
CA ALA A 132 -4.91 6.15 -2.62
C ALA A 132 -4.15 5.72 -1.36
N CYS A 133 -2.92 6.21 -1.19
CA CYS A 133 -2.11 5.94 0.00
C CYS A 133 -2.75 6.50 1.27
N ALA A 134 -3.34 7.70 1.23
CA ALA A 134 -4.04 8.32 2.34
C ALA A 134 -5.27 7.50 2.76
N LEU A 135 -6.04 6.99 1.79
CA LEU A 135 -7.22 6.16 2.08
C LEU A 135 -6.86 4.84 2.75
N CYS A 136 -5.78 4.21 2.28
CA CYS A 136 -5.19 3.01 2.87
C CYS A 136 -4.65 3.25 4.28
N ARG A 137 -4.21 4.48 4.60
CA ARG A 137 -3.50 4.86 5.84
C ARG A 137 -2.21 4.05 6.02
N GLY A 138 -1.41 3.94 4.96
CA GLY A 138 -0.06 3.40 5.06
C GLY A 138 0.03 1.93 5.51
N HIS A 139 -0.81 1.03 5.00
CA HIS A 139 -0.73 -0.40 5.35
C HIS A 139 0.67 -1.00 5.12
N CYS A 140 1.36 -0.59 4.05
CA CYS A 140 2.75 -1.02 3.78
C CYS A 140 3.76 -0.52 4.84
N CYS A 141 3.46 0.58 5.55
CA CYS A 141 4.32 1.11 6.60
C CYS A 141 4.42 0.17 7.81
N ASN A 142 3.50 -0.80 7.95
CA ASN A 142 3.57 -1.82 9.01
C ASN A 142 4.82 -2.69 8.92
N LEU A 143 5.46 -2.78 7.76
CA LEU A 143 6.69 -3.55 7.57
C LEU A 143 7.96 -2.76 7.93
N GLY A 144 7.85 -1.44 8.16
CA GLY A 144 9.02 -0.58 8.38
C GLY A 144 9.58 -0.60 9.79
N GLY A 145 8.78 -1.03 10.77
CA GLY A 145 9.20 -1.23 12.15
C GLY A 145 10.06 -0.10 12.73
N ASP A 146 11.13 -0.49 13.42
CA ASP A 146 12.01 0.44 14.16
C ASP A 146 13.13 1.03 13.31
N THR A 147 13.31 0.56 12.08
CA THR A 147 14.39 1.01 11.19
C THR A 147 13.88 1.90 10.05
N ALA A 148 12.55 1.99 9.89
CA ALA A 148 11.88 2.77 8.85
C ALA A 148 12.33 2.45 7.41
N PHE A 149 12.83 1.22 7.18
CA PHE A 149 13.49 0.80 5.94
C PHE A 149 14.73 1.62 5.57
N LEU A 150 15.22 2.50 6.43
CA LEU A 150 16.40 3.30 6.14
C LEU A 150 17.62 2.38 6.12
N ASP A 151 18.47 2.58 5.12
CA ASP A 151 19.73 1.86 4.94
C ASP A 151 20.82 2.82 4.44
N THR A 152 22.04 2.30 4.26
CA THR A 152 23.16 3.10 3.76
C THR A 152 22.90 3.67 2.37
N SER A 153 22.15 2.96 1.51
CA SER A 153 21.81 3.44 0.16
C SER A 153 20.93 4.69 0.22
N THR A 154 20.01 4.74 1.19
CA THR A 154 19.16 5.89 1.47
C THR A 154 20.01 7.09 1.91
N ILE A 155 20.97 6.87 2.81
CA ILE A 155 21.87 7.93 3.30
C ILE A 155 22.78 8.46 2.20
N VAL A 156 23.37 7.59 1.38
CA VAL A 156 24.17 7.99 0.21
C VAL A 156 23.37 8.87 -0.73
N ARG A 157 22.12 8.51 -1.01
CA ARG A 157 21.23 9.32 -1.86
C ARG A 157 20.95 10.69 -1.25
N VAL A 158 20.63 10.75 0.04
CA VAL A 158 20.37 12.01 0.74
C VAL A 158 21.60 12.94 0.74
N ILE A 159 22.79 12.39 0.95
CA ILE A 159 24.04 13.16 0.88
C ILE A 159 24.32 13.62 -0.56
N ALA A 160 24.01 12.80 -1.56
CA ALA A 160 24.16 13.23 -2.96
C ALA A 160 23.26 14.43 -3.30
N ASP A 161 22.07 14.51 -2.70
CA ASP A 161 21.14 15.63 -2.86
C ASP A 161 21.57 16.88 -2.04
N GLU A 162 22.24 16.69 -0.90
CA GLU A 162 22.81 17.77 -0.06
C GLU A 162 24.27 17.46 0.38
N PRO A 163 25.28 17.67 -0.49
CA PRO A 163 26.66 17.22 -0.23
C PRO A 163 27.36 17.86 0.97
N GLU A 164 26.89 19.03 1.40
CA GLU A 164 27.43 19.79 2.53
C GLU A 164 26.73 19.47 3.87
N ILE A 165 25.85 18.45 3.91
CA ILE A 165 25.15 18.10 5.14
C ILE A 165 26.10 17.48 6.17
N GLU A 166 26.27 18.18 7.28
CA GLU A 166 27.05 17.68 8.41
C GLU A 166 26.38 16.48 9.08
N ARG A 167 27.19 15.54 9.58
CA ARG A 167 26.74 14.32 10.25
C ARG A 167 25.65 14.58 11.30
N ASP A 168 25.93 15.47 12.25
CA ASP A 168 25.02 15.73 13.37
C ASP A 168 23.74 16.44 12.91
N ARG A 169 23.83 17.25 11.85
CA ARG A 169 22.67 17.88 11.23
C ARG A 169 21.76 16.85 10.55
N LEU A 170 22.35 15.85 9.88
CA LEU A 170 21.61 14.75 9.25
C LEU A 170 20.86 13.92 10.31
N LEU A 171 21.54 13.53 11.38
CA LEU A 171 20.94 12.80 12.51
C LEU A 171 19.79 13.58 13.13
N GLU A 172 20.00 14.87 13.41
CA GLU A 172 18.98 15.73 14.00
C GLU A 172 17.78 15.91 13.07
N THR A 173 18.00 16.07 11.76
CA THR A 173 16.92 16.17 10.77
C THR A 173 15.97 14.97 10.83
N TYR A 174 16.51 13.75 10.87
CA TYR A 174 15.68 12.55 11.01
C TYR A 174 14.99 12.47 12.38
N ARG A 175 15.69 12.79 13.48
CA ARG A 175 15.11 12.77 14.83
C ARG A 175 13.93 13.74 14.95
N HIS A 176 14.08 14.96 14.44
CA HIS A 176 13.08 16.01 14.54
C HIS A 176 11.78 15.69 13.80
N LEU A 177 11.84 14.77 12.84
CA LEU A 177 10.70 14.33 12.05
C LEU A 177 9.96 13.12 12.67
N LEU A 178 10.44 12.58 13.79
CA LEU A 178 9.71 11.54 14.51
C LEU A 178 8.41 12.13 15.09
N PRO A 179 7.24 11.57 14.76
CA PRO A 179 5.98 12.04 15.33
C PRO A 179 5.89 11.71 16.82
N GLU A 180 5.11 12.51 17.55
CA GLU A 180 4.77 12.21 18.94
C GLU A 180 3.98 10.90 19.07
N ARG A 181 3.10 10.63 18.09
CA ARG A 181 2.22 9.46 18.04
C ARG A 181 2.43 8.68 16.75
N THR A 182 2.55 7.35 16.88
CA THR A 182 2.73 6.42 15.77
C THR A 182 1.67 5.34 15.77
N PHE A 183 1.39 4.75 14.61
CA PHE A 183 0.65 3.49 14.57
C PHE A 183 1.42 2.39 15.31
N THR A 184 0.74 1.73 16.23
CA THR A 184 1.33 0.70 17.09
C THR A 184 1.93 -0.44 16.26
N GLY A 185 3.20 -0.77 16.49
CA GLY A 185 3.92 -1.81 15.76
C GLY A 185 4.22 -1.48 14.28
N SER A 186 4.00 -0.24 13.84
CA SER A 186 4.29 0.22 12.47
C SER A 186 5.62 0.97 12.38
N CYS A 187 6.01 1.41 11.19
CA CYS A 187 7.17 2.28 10.99
C CYS A 187 7.19 3.47 11.97
N VAL A 188 8.36 3.80 12.53
CA VAL A 188 8.54 4.93 13.48
C VAL A 188 8.16 6.30 12.91
N TYR A 189 8.12 6.46 11.59
CA TYR A 189 7.63 7.69 10.93
C TYR A 189 6.16 7.63 10.53
N HIS A 190 5.44 6.57 10.89
CA HIS A 190 4.03 6.41 10.54
C HIS A 190 3.13 7.15 11.55
N GLY A 191 2.98 8.46 11.34
CA GLY A 191 2.12 9.33 12.12
C GLY A 191 0.64 9.23 11.76
N GLU A 192 -0.20 9.95 12.51
CA GLU A 192 -1.67 9.91 12.41
C GLU A 192 -2.21 10.33 11.03
N THR A 193 -1.52 11.26 10.37
CA THR A 193 -1.87 11.80 9.05
C THR A 193 -1.04 11.18 7.92
N GLY A 194 -0.27 10.13 8.20
CA GLY A 194 0.63 9.47 7.26
C GLY A 194 2.10 9.60 7.64
N CYS A 195 2.98 9.38 6.67
CA CYS A 195 4.41 9.41 6.90
C CYS A 195 4.89 10.86 7.13
N THR A 196 5.51 11.12 8.28
CA THR A 196 6.06 12.44 8.64
C THR A 196 7.38 12.77 7.94
N LEU A 197 8.03 11.77 7.37
CA LEU A 197 9.26 11.94 6.61
C LEU A 197 8.93 12.49 5.20
N PRO A 198 9.58 13.56 4.71
CA PRO A 198 9.42 14.03 3.34
C PRO A 198 9.99 13.02 2.34
N ARG A 199 9.48 12.99 1.11
CA ARG A 199 9.86 11.98 0.10
C ARG A 199 11.36 11.91 -0.17
N THR A 200 12.05 13.04 -0.13
CA THR A 200 13.51 13.14 -0.32
C THR A 200 14.29 12.40 0.76
N LEU A 201 13.75 12.27 1.98
CA LEU A 201 14.39 11.56 3.09
C LEU A 201 13.90 10.11 3.25
N ARG A 202 12.87 9.69 2.51
CA ARG A 202 12.34 8.32 2.60
C ARG A 202 13.27 7.30 1.95
N ALA A 203 13.26 6.08 2.47
CA ALA A 203 13.85 4.93 1.79
C ALA A 203 13.27 4.75 0.38
N ASP A 204 14.07 4.20 -0.53
CA ASP A 204 13.67 3.96 -1.91
C ASP A 204 12.39 3.12 -2.03
N ILE A 205 12.26 2.07 -1.22
CA ILE A 205 11.09 1.21 -1.17
C ILE A 205 9.79 1.99 -0.86
N CYS A 206 9.88 3.05 -0.06
CA CYS A 206 8.76 3.91 0.29
C CYS A 206 8.35 4.83 -0.87
N ASN A 207 9.28 5.17 -1.76
CA ASN A 207 9.05 6.01 -2.93
C ASN A 207 8.60 5.22 -4.18
N ARG A 208 8.86 3.91 -4.22
CA ARG A 208 8.46 3.02 -5.33
C ARG A 208 7.05 2.44 -5.18
N PHE A 209 6.45 2.57 -4.00
CA PHE A 209 5.08 2.14 -3.68
C PHE A 209 4.74 0.70 -4.14
N HIS A 210 5.43 -0.30 -3.58
CA HIS A 210 5.20 -1.74 -3.85
C HIS A 210 3.82 -2.29 -3.41
N CYS A 211 2.81 -1.44 -3.23
CA CYS A 211 1.46 -1.84 -2.94
C CYS A 211 0.81 -2.40 -4.21
N ARG A 212 0.58 -3.72 -4.26
CA ARG A 212 -0.11 -4.37 -5.38
C ARG A 212 -1.43 -3.70 -5.76
N GLY A 213 -2.23 -3.27 -4.78
CA GLY A 213 -3.49 -2.58 -5.03
C GLY A 213 -3.32 -1.26 -5.78
N LEU A 214 -2.25 -0.52 -5.47
CA LEU A 214 -1.90 0.72 -6.16
C LEU A 214 -1.32 0.45 -7.56
N GLN A 215 -0.49 -0.59 -7.71
CA GLN A 215 0.04 -0.99 -9.02
C GLN A 215 -1.09 -1.39 -9.98
N VAL A 216 -2.07 -2.16 -9.50
CA VAL A 216 -3.27 -2.52 -10.29
C VAL A 216 -4.06 -1.27 -10.67
N LEU A 217 -4.37 -0.40 -9.70
CA LEU A 217 -5.06 0.86 -9.97
C LEU A 217 -4.31 1.70 -11.01
N SER A 218 -2.99 1.85 -10.87
CA SER A 218 -2.16 2.59 -11.82
C SER A 218 -2.25 2.01 -13.23
N GLY A 219 -2.12 0.68 -13.35
CA GLY A 219 -2.20 0.01 -14.64
C GLY A 219 -3.60 0.06 -15.27
N ASP A 220 -4.66 0.04 -14.47
CA ASP A 220 -6.04 0.21 -14.95
C ASP A 220 -6.27 1.64 -15.47
N VAL A 221 -5.83 2.64 -14.69
CA VAL A 221 -5.91 4.06 -15.06
C VAL A 221 -5.17 4.33 -16.36
N GLU A 222 -3.95 3.82 -16.51
CA GLU A 222 -3.16 3.98 -17.72
C GLU A 222 -3.79 3.30 -18.94
N ARG A 223 -4.22 2.03 -18.78
CA ARG A 223 -4.82 1.26 -19.88
C ARG A 223 -6.09 1.90 -20.42
N GLU A 224 -6.90 2.48 -19.53
CA GLU A 224 -8.20 3.05 -19.88
C GLU A 224 -8.12 4.55 -20.17
N GLY A 225 -6.95 5.17 -20.02
CA GLY A 225 -6.78 6.62 -20.14
C GLY A 225 -7.66 7.40 -19.15
N ALA A 226 -7.98 6.79 -18.02
CA ALA A 226 -8.89 7.35 -17.04
C ALA A 226 -8.21 8.50 -16.29
N THR A 227 -8.95 9.57 -16.01
CA THR A 227 -8.47 10.65 -15.15
C THR A 227 -9.08 10.60 -13.76
N ASP A 228 -10.18 9.85 -13.63
CA ASP A 228 -10.99 9.75 -12.43
C ASP A 228 -11.02 8.28 -11.98
N ALA A 229 -11.15 8.03 -10.69
CA ALA A 229 -11.24 6.69 -10.13
C ALA A 229 -11.99 6.70 -8.79
N VAL A 230 -12.71 5.62 -8.49
CA VAL A 230 -13.15 5.32 -7.12
C VAL A 230 -12.08 4.49 -6.45
N ILE A 231 -11.73 4.84 -5.22
CA ILE A 231 -10.74 4.13 -4.43
C ILE A 231 -11.45 3.53 -3.23
N LEU A 232 -11.28 2.23 -3.02
CA LEU A 232 -11.79 1.47 -1.89
C LEU A 232 -10.61 0.98 -1.04
N SER A 233 -10.63 1.28 0.25
CA SER A 233 -9.79 0.57 1.22
C SER A 233 -10.59 -0.60 1.80
N ILE A 234 -10.01 -1.80 1.76
CA ILE A 234 -10.67 -3.04 2.12
C ILE A 234 -9.92 -3.80 3.21
N ASP A 235 -10.69 -4.46 4.08
CA ASP A 235 -10.20 -5.42 5.06
C ASP A 235 -10.96 -6.74 4.85
N GLY A 236 -10.28 -7.71 4.25
CA GLY A 236 -10.90 -8.94 3.75
C GLY A 236 -12.05 -8.67 2.78
N ARG A 237 -13.29 -8.73 3.28
CA ARG A 237 -14.52 -8.55 2.51
C ARG A 237 -15.25 -7.24 2.81
N GLU A 238 -14.75 -6.46 3.75
CA GLU A 238 -15.39 -5.23 4.19
C GLU A 238 -14.75 -4.05 3.45
N VAL A 239 -15.58 -3.14 2.92
CA VAL A 239 -15.11 -1.82 2.49
C VAL A 239 -15.04 -0.96 3.75
N VAL A 240 -13.83 -0.59 4.16
CA VAL A 240 -13.58 0.16 5.39
C VAL A 240 -13.71 1.66 5.13
N ARG A 241 -13.20 2.14 4.00
CA ARG A 241 -13.28 3.54 3.54
C ARG A 241 -13.33 3.58 2.03
N HIS A 242 -13.95 4.63 1.49
CA HIS A 242 -14.05 4.87 0.07
C HIS A 242 -13.85 6.36 -0.23
N ALA A 243 -13.28 6.68 -1.39
CA ALA A 243 -13.12 8.04 -1.89
C ALA A 243 -13.25 8.05 -3.41
N ALA A 244 -13.75 9.15 -3.97
CA ALA A 244 -13.57 9.46 -5.38
C ALA A 244 -12.32 10.32 -5.55
N PHE A 245 -11.57 10.04 -6.61
CA PHE A 245 -10.54 10.92 -7.14
C PHE A 245 -11.01 11.40 -8.51
N ALA A 246 -11.04 12.71 -8.70
CA ALA A 246 -11.28 13.32 -10.00
C ALA A 246 -10.07 14.22 -10.32
N ALA A 247 -9.47 14.05 -11.49
CA ALA A 247 -8.35 14.91 -11.86
C ALA A 247 -8.83 16.36 -12.05
N PRO A 248 -8.01 17.36 -11.70
CA PRO A 248 -8.29 18.75 -12.03
C PRO A 248 -8.50 18.87 -13.55
N ARG A 249 -9.69 19.33 -13.97
CA ARG A 249 -9.94 19.63 -15.38
C ARG A 249 -9.21 20.92 -15.72
N VAL A 250 -8.14 20.82 -16.49
CA VAL A 250 -7.50 22.01 -17.08
C VAL A 250 -8.46 22.52 -18.16
N ASP A 251 -9.06 23.69 -17.93
CA ASP A 251 -9.83 24.37 -18.97
C ASP A 251 -8.86 24.86 -20.06
N LEU A 252 -8.85 24.14 -21.19
CA LEU A 252 -8.06 24.48 -22.37
C LEU A 252 -8.77 25.49 -23.28
N SER A 253 -9.82 26.17 -22.79
CA SER A 253 -10.46 27.25 -23.56
C SER A 253 -9.43 28.34 -23.89
N PRO A 254 -9.19 28.65 -25.17
CA PRO A 254 -8.31 29.74 -25.54
C PRO A 254 -8.91 31.05 -25.00
N ARG A 255 -8.10 31.79 -24.24
CA ARG A 255 -8.41 33.17 -23.83
C ARG A 255 -8.30 34.12 -25.02
#